data_AF-A0A8H6CAD7-F1
#
_entry.id   AF-A0A8H6CAD7-F1
#
_cell.length_a   1.000
_cell.length_b   1.000
_cell.length_c   1.000
_cell.angle_alpha   90.00
_cell.angle_beta   90.00
_cell.angle_gamma   90.00
#
_symmetry.space_group_name_H-M   'P 1'
#
loop_
_entity.id
_entity.type
_entity.pdbx_description
1 polymer ?
#
loop_
_entity_poly.entity_id
_entity_poly.type
_entity_poly.pdbx_seq_one_letter_code
_entity_poly.pdbx_strand_id
1 'polypeptide(L)'
;MLRTEPAAATQQVDTFVFQILAEREEEGKKGHIFQDVIDDYIHKLLWYKRDIPNTTGREVFRDEEAVGLIHKIEGLGGTKEDVIASLVRISAQAICRFAPQEQAYQRTLHGWWRRPQPQHHRSHPEKIPHMRLTWLDEVKFPSDANEAVSFAWMEMEAIVGRRLLGPKRVETDIPCVVGKITPGNKFGELMTMGTEFGKSYKGMLPAVKSLQIEKGWTGKTVHDYVPTCPGPKPFW
;
A
#
# COMPACT_ATOMS: atom_id res chain seq x y z
N MET A 1 -14.74 -9.03 22.27
CA MET A 1 -13.55 -8.40 22.88
C MET A 1 -12.33 -8.92 22.13
N LEU A 2 -12.00 -8.30 20.99
CA LEU A 2 -10.84 -8.69 20.16
C LEU A 2 -9.65 -7.86 20.63
N ARG A 3 -8.67 -8.50 21.28
CA ARG A 3 -7.38 -7.87 21.56
C ARG A 3 -6.61 -7.78 20.24
N THR A 4 -6.49 -6.59 19.69
CA THR A 4 -5.57 -6.31 18.60
C THR A 4 -4.21 -6.01 19.19
N GLU A 5 -3.31 -7.00 19.18
CA GLU A 5 -1.88 -6.73 19.37
C GLU A 5 -1.37 -5.83 18.23
N PRO A 6 -0.34 -4.98 18.48
CA PRO A 6 0.14 -4.04 17.48
C PRO A 6 0.64 -4.79 16.25
N ALA A 7 -0.07 -4.61 15.14
CA ALA A 7 0.23 -5.23 13.87
C ALA A 7 1.72 -5.00 13.52
N ALA A 8 2.39 -6.10 13.15
CA ALA A 8 3.70 -6.04 12.51
C ALA A 8 3.61 -5.11 11.28
N ALA A 9 4.64 -4.29 11.09
CA ALA A 9 4.72 -3.25 10.07
C ALA A 9 4.09 -3.68 8.73
N THR A 10 3.01 -2.99 8.35
CA THR A 10 2.40 -3.14 7.03
C THR A 10 3.38 -2.57 6.01
N GLN A 11 4.08 -3.46 5.32
CA GLN A 11 5.07 -3.10 4.32
C GLN A 11 4.36 -2.62 3.05
N GLN A 12 4.49 -1.32 2.74
CA GLN A 12 4.15 -0.76 1.42
C GLN A 12 5.16 -1.29 0.41
N VAL A 13 4.83 -2.42 -0.22
CA VAL A 13 5.50 -2.88 -1.44
C VAL A 13 4.76 -2.22 -2.61
N ASP A 14 5.11 -0.97 -2.86
CA ASP A 14 4.52 -0.06 -3.85
C ASP A 14 5.51 0.14 -5.01
N THR A 15 5.19 0.30 -6.29
CA THR A 15 3.93 0.29 -7.07
C THR A 15 4.26 0.00 -8.56
N PHE A 16 5.53 -0.14 -8.94
CA PHE A 16 5.89 0.05 -10.35
C PHE A 16 5.60 -1.17 -11.24
N VAL A 17 6.00 -2.37 -10.81
CA VAL A 17 5.61 -3.61 -11.50
C VAL A 17 4.08 -3.77 -11.48
N PHE A 18 3.40 -3.22 -10.47
CA PHE A 18 1.96 -3.41 -10.27
C PHE A 18 1.07 -2.57 -11.18
N GLN A 19 1.46 -1.33 -11.51
CA GLN A 19 0.58 -0.42 -12.23
C GLN A 19 0.45 -0.75 -13.72
N ILE A 20 1.52 -1.25 -14.36
CA ILE A 20 1.48 -1.70 -15.76
C ILE A 20 0.75 -3.05 -15.89
N LEU A 21 0.76 -3.88 -14.84
CA LEU A 21 0.25 -5.26 -14.90
C LEU A 21 -1.21 -5.42 -14.47
N ALA A 22 -1.73 -4.52 -13.61
CA ALA A 22 -3.11 -4.60 -13.14
C ALA A 22 -4.15 -4.47 -14.27
N GLU A 23 -3.83 -3.73 -15.33
CA GLU A 23 -4.72 -3.55 -16.48
C GLU A 23 -4.68 -4.72 -17.48
N ARG A 24 -3.64 -5.55 -17.42
CA ARG A 24 -3.38 -6.64 -18.40
C ARG A 24 -3.30 -8.03 -17.75
N GLU A 25 -3.75 -8.14 -16.51
CA GLU A 25 -3.66 -9.36 -15.69
C GLU A 25 -4.37 -10.57 -16.35
N GLU A 26 -5.50 -10.35 -17.02
CA GLU A 26 -6.23 -11.40 -17.72
C GLU A 26 -5.43 -12.03 -18.87
N GLU A 27 -4.51 -11.26 -19.48
CA GLU A 27 -3.61 -11.76 -20.53
C GLU A 27 -2.57 -12.73 -19.93
N GLY A 28 -2.04 -12.41 -18.75
CA GLY A 28 -1.04 -13.22 -18.05
C GLY A 28 -1.56 -14.57 -17.54
N LYS A 29 -2.88 -14.83 -17.53
CA LYS A 29 -3.43 -16.14 -17.12
C LYS A 29 -3.12 -17.26 -18.10
N LYS A 30 -2.82 -16.92 -19.35
CA LYS A 30 -2.49 -17.87 -20.41
C LYS A 30 -0.98 -18.08 -20.58
N GLY A 31 -0.18 -17.27 -19.91
CA GLY A 31 1.27 -17.27 -20.02
C GLY A 31 1.94 -18.41 -19.24
N HIS A 32 3.06 -18.86 -19.78
CA HIS A 32 4.06 -19.68 -19.14
C HIS A 32 5.00 -18.83 -18.27
N ILE A 33 5.43 -19.38 -17.13
CA ILE A 33 6.26 -18.65 -16.16
C ILE A 33 7.71 -19.09 -16.31
N PHE A 34 8.59 -18.13 -16.61
CA PHE A 34 10.02 -18.34 -16.75
C PHE A 34 10.73 -18.30 -15.39
N GLN A 35 10.56 -19.35 -14.59
CA GLN A 35 10.99 -19.37 -13.17
C GLN A 35 12.50 -19.14 -12.98
N ASP A 36 13.36 -19.70 -13.83
CA ASP A 36 14.82 -19.50 -13.73
C ASP A 36 15.22 -18.03 -13.94
N VAL A 37 14.51 -17.34 -14.82
CA VAL A 37 14.73 -15.90 -15.08
C VAL A 37 14.33 -15.07 -13.87
N ILE A 38 13.21 -15.43 -13.26
CA ILE A 38 12.66 -14.80 -12.06
C ILE A 38 13.58 -15.00 -10.86
N ASP A 39 14.03 -16.23 -10.63
CA ASP A 39 14.91 -16.56 -9.51
C ASP A 39 16.24 -15.84 -9.66
N ASP A 40 16.83 -15.82 -10.87
CA ASP A 40 18.04 -15.05 -11.17
C ASP A 40 17.87 -13.54 -10.87
N TYR A 41 16.73 -12.96 -11.26
CA TYR A 41 16.41 -11.55 -10.99
C TYR A 41 16.33 -11.27 -9.48
N ILE A 42 15.56 -12.09 -8.75
CA ILE A 42 15.39 -11.94 -7.29
C ILE A 42 16.71 -12.17 -6.55
N HIS A 43 17.56 -13.10 -7.00
CA HIS A 43 18.85 -13.38 -6.39
C HIS A 43 19.90 -12.28 -6.63
N LYS A 44 19.85 -11.61 -7.78
CA LYS A 44 20.80 -10.54 -8.12
C LYS A 44 20.50 -9.22 -7.42
N LEU A 45 19.22 -8.85 -7.30
CA LEU A 45 18.86 -7.56 -6.75
C LEU A 45 19.09 -7.52 -5.23
N LEU A 46 20.06 -6.69 -4.81
CA LEU A 46 20.41 -6.49 -3.39
C LEU A 46 19.19 -6.10 -2.54
N TRP A 47 18.24 -5.41 -3.20
CA TRP A 47 16.82 -5.31 -2.88
C TRP A 47 16.34 -6.34 -1.86
N TYR A 48 16.18 -7.55 -2.41
CA TYR A 48 15.49 -8.64 -1.75
C TYR A 48 16.29 -9.24 -0.59
N LYS A 49 17.59 -8.93 -0.45
CA LYS A 49 18.46 -9.49 0.59
C LYS A 49 18.44 -8.67 1.89
N ARG A 50 17.83 -7.48 1.89
CA ARG A 50 17.78 -6.60 3.06
C ARG A 50 16.66 -7.01 4.02
N ASP A 51 16.99 -7.05 5.30
CA ASP A 51 16.00 -7.18 6.38
C ASP A 51 15.16 -5.91 6.53
N ILE A 52 14.03 -6.02 7.23
CA ILE A 52 13.21 -4.87 7.63
C ILE A 52 13.89 -4.07 8.77
N PRO A 53 13.77 -2.74 8.83
CA PRO A 53 12.98 -1.86 7.96
C PRO A 53 13.60 -1.70 6.56
N ASN A 54 12.78 -1.82 5.52
CA ASN A 54 13.19 -1.55 4.15
C ASN A 54 12.07 -0.85 3.37
N THR A 55 12.43 0.15 2.57
CA THR A 55 11.55 0.84 1.64
C THR A 55 12.22 0.90 0.28
N THR A 56 11.43 1.13 -0.76
CA THR A 56 11.91 1.26 -2.14
C THR A 56 10.86 1.97 -2.98
N GLY A 57 11.29 2.46 -4.12
CA GLY A 57 10.45 2.95 -5.20
C GLY A 57 11.16 2.80 -6.55
N ARG A 58 10.90 3.77 -7.43
CA ARG A 58 11.45 3.81 -8.79
C ARG A 58 12.95 4.01 -8.85
N GLU A 59 13.59 4.41 -7.76
CA GLU A 59 15.04 4.58 -7.70
C GLU A 59 15.80 3.25 -7.83
N VAL A 60 15.20 2.16 -7.34
CA VAL A 60 15.70 0.77 -7.47
C VAL A 60 14.99 0.02 -8.60
N PHE A 61 13.65 0.07 -8.64
CA PHE A 61 12.84 -0.64 -9.64
C PHE A 61 12.48 0.29 -10.80
N ARG A 62 13.45 0.51 -11.69
CA ARG A 62 13.31 1.40 -12.85
C ARG A 62 12.69 0.71 -14.05
N ASP A 63 12.19 1.50 -14.98
CA ASP A 63 11.65 1.05 -16.26
C ASP A 63 12.68 0.24 -17.06
N GLU A 64 13.97 0.58 -16.99
CA GLU A 64 15.04 -0.16 -17.68
C GLU A 64 15.19 -1.60 -17.17
N GLU A 65 14.97 -1.84 -15.88
CA GLU A 65 15.00 -3.19 -15.29
C GLU A 65 13.87 -4.05 -15.86
N ALA A 66 12.68 -3.45 -16.01
CA ALA A 66 11.53 -4.12 -16.61
C ALA A 66 11.80 -4.43 -18.09
N VAL A 67 12.35 -3.49 -18.85
CA VAL A 67 12.73 -3.71 -20.27
C VAL A 67 13.77 -4.81 -20.41
N GLY A 68 14.80 -4.83 -19.55
CA GLY A 68 15.82 -5.88 -19.54
C GLY A 68 15.22 -7.27 -19.30
N LEU A 69 14.23 -7.36 -18.40
CA LEU A 69 13.53 -8.60 -18.11
C LEU A 69 12.63 -9.04 -19.28
N ILE A 70 11.93 -8.10 -19.92
CA ILE A 70 11.12 -8.35 -21.13
C ILE A 70 12.00 -8.95 -22.23
N HIS A 71 13.10 -8.28 -22.59
CA HIS A 71 14.00 -8.76 -23.63
C HIS A 71 14.62 -10.13 -23.30
N LYS A 72 14.90 -10.41 -22.02
CA LYS A 72 15.44 -11.71 -21.60
C LYS A 72 14.42 -12.83 -21.81
N ILE A 73 13.15 -12.59 -21.50
CA ILE A 73 12.07 -13.57 -21.70
C ILE A 73 11.77 -13.76 -23.20
N GLU A 74 11.65 -12.66 -23.94
CA GLU A 74 11.43 -12.70 -25.40
C GLU A 74 12.59 -13.39 -26.13
N GLY A 75 13.84 -13.15 -25.70
CA GLY A 75 15.03 -13.82 -26.24
C GLY A 75 15.05 -15.33 -26.02
N LEU A 76 14.28 -15.84 -25.05
CA LEU A 76 14.06 -17.28 -24.83
C LEU A 76 12.85 -17.82 -25.59
N GLY A 77 12.23 -17.02 -26.47
CA GLY A 77 11.03 -17.36 -27.21
C GLY A 77 9.72 -17.13 -26.44
N GLY A 78 9.77 -16.40 -25.33
CA GLY A 78 8.59 -16.05 -24.54
C GLY A 78 7.66 -15.08 -25.27
N THR A 79 6.37 -15.28 -25.06
CA THR A 79 5.29 -14.41 -25.55
C THR A 79 5.02 -13.24 -24.60
N LYS A 80 4.20 -12.29 -25.04
CA LYS A 80 3.75 -11.17 -24.20
C LYS A 80 3.01 -11.66 -22.95
N GLU A 81 2.19 -12.69 -23.09
CA GLU A 81 1.47 -13.31 -21.99
C GLU A 81 2.44 -13.93 -20.96
N ASP A 82 3.52 -14.55 -21.43
CA ASP A 82 4.55 -15.14 -20.58
C ASP A 82 5.34 -14.10 -19.79
N VAL A 83 5.65 -12.97 -20.43
CA VAL A 83 6.26 -11.80 -19.80
C VAL A 83 5.37 -11.29 -18.67
N ILE A 84 4.08 -11.09 -18.94
CA ILE A 84 3.12 -10.61 -17.94
C ILE A 84 3.00 -11.62 -16.78
N ALA A 85 2.86 -12.92 -17.09
CA ALA A 85 2.78 -13.98 -16.08
C ALA A 85 4.03 -14.01 -15.18
N SER A 86 5.21 -13.86 -15.77
CA SER A 86 6.49 -13.88 -15.06
C SER A 86 6.68 -12.64 -14.16
N LEU A 87 6.29 -11.46 -14.64
CA LEU A 87 6.32 -10.22 -13.85
C LEU A 87 5.36 -10.28 -12.65
N VAL A 88 4.14 -10.78 -12.88
CA VAL A 88 3.17 -11.02 -11.80
C VAL A 88 3.72 -12.00 -10.76
N ARG A 89 4.44 -13.03 -11.19
CA ARG A 89 5.09 -14.01 -10.30
C ARG A 89 6.20 -13.39 -9.44
N ILE A 90 7.02 -12.48 -9.97
CA ILE A 90 8.05 -11.75 -9.20
C ILE A 90 7.39 -11.03 -8.02
N SER A 91 6.32 -10.28 -8.29
CA SER A 91 5.56 -9.59 -7.26
C SER A 91 4.97 -10.55 -6.21
N ALA A 92 4.40 -11.67 -6.66
CA ALA A 92 3.85 -12.69 -5.77
C ALA A 92 4.92 -13.25 -4.81
N GLN A 93 6.08 -13.61 -5.35
CA GLN A 93 7.20 -14.17 -4.59
C GLN A 93 7.80 -13.15 -3.62
N ALA A 94 7.91 -11.89 -4.04
CA ALA A 94 8.34 -10.80 -3.17
C ALA A 94 7.41 -10.66 -1.95
N ILE A 95 6.09 -10.64 -2.17
CA ILE A 95 5.09 -10.53 -1.09
C ILE A 95 5.18 -11.72 -0.14
N CYS A 96 5.31 -12.94 -0.67
CA CYS A 96 5.41 -14.15 0.15
C CYS A 96 6.69 -14.19 0.98
N ARG A 97 7.81 -13.69 0.43
CA ARG A 97 9.10 -13.66 1.11
C ARG A 97 9.09 -12.77 2.36
N PHE A 98 8.45 -11.62 2.28
CA PHE A 98 8.37 -10.66 3.40
C PHE A 98 7.15 -10.88 4.29
N ALA A 99 6.23 -11.77 3.92
CA ALA A 99 5.10 -12.13 4.76
C ALA A 99 5.57 -12.87 6.03
N PRO A 100 5.08 -12.49 7.23
CA PRO A 100 5.40 -13.22 8.45
C PRO A 100 4.89 -14.67 8.36
N GLN A 101 5.79 -15.63 8.58
CA GLN A 101 5.52 -17.06 8.40
C GLN A 101 4.83 -17.72 9.60
N GLU A 102 4.97 -17.15 10.80
CA GLU A 102 4.72 -17.88 12.05
C GLU A 102 3.34 -17.64 12.72
N GLN A 103 2.44 -16.86 12.11
CA GLN A 103 1.20 -16.45 12.80
C GLN A 103 -0.03 -16.51 11.89
N ALA A 104 -1.10 -17.12 12.42
CA ALA A 104 -2.43 -17.12 11.82
C ALA A 104 -3.02 -15.71 11.87
N TYR A 105 -2.87 -14.96 10.78
CA TYR A 105 -3.40 -13.61 10.64
C TYR A 105 -4.52 -13.53 9.62
N GLN A 106 -5.45 -12.60 9.83
CA GLN A 106 -6.26 -12.05 8.76
C GLN A 106 -5.46 -10.90 8.13
N ARG A 107 -5.06 -11.05 6.87
CA ARG A 107 -4.37 -9.99 6.11
C ARG A 107 -5.38 -9.32 5.20
N THR A 108 -5.54 -8.02 5.41
CA THR A 108 -6.38 -7.20 4.55
C THR A 108 -5.55 -6.66 3.39
N LEU A 109 -6.06 -6.81 2.17
CA LEU A 109 -5.46 -6.31 0.93
C LEU A 109 -5.99 -4.91 0.64
N HIS A 110 -5.06 -3.99 0.33
CA HIS A 110 -5.28 -2.56 0.13
C HIS A 110 -4.54 -2.06 -1.11
N GLY A 111 -4.98 -0.94 -1.69
CA GLY A 111 -4.40 -0.35 -2.91
C GLY A 111 -5.21 -0.70 -4.17
N TRP A 112 -4.76 -0.25 -5.34
CA TRP A 112 -5.44 -0.42 -6.66
C TRP A 112 -5.57 -1.89 -7.12
N TRP A 113 -5.24 -2.86 -6.27
CA TRP A 113 -5.43 -4.25 -6.59
C TRP A 113 -6.94 -4.61 -6.44
N ARG A 114 -7.72 -4.62 -7.53
CA ARG A 114 -9.19 -4.78 -7.46
C ARG A 114 -9.70 -6.21 -7.23
N ARG A 115 -8.91 -7.29 -7.35
CA ARG A 115 -9.42 -8.69 -7.32
C ARG A 115 -8.45 -9.72 -6.79
N PRO A 116 -8.86 -10.81 -6.12
CA PRO A 116 -7.94 -11.83 -5.64
C PRO A 116 -7.41 -12.59 -6.87
N GLN A 117 -6.10 -12.56 -7.12
CA GLN A 117 -5.53 -13.29 -8.25
C GLN A 117 -5.63 -14.80 -7.99
N PRO A 118 -6.30 -15.59 -8.83
CA PRO A 118 -6.26 -17.05 -8.72
C PRO A 118 -4.82 -17.59 -8.80
N GLN A 119 -3.91 -16.86 -9.45
CA GLN A 119 -2.50 -17.24 -9.57
C GLN A 119 -1.69 -17.02 -8.29
N HIS A 120 -2.00 -15.99 -7.49
CA HIS A 120 -1.40 -15.80 -6.16
C HIS A 120 -1.95 -16.80 -5.15
N HIS A 121 -3.25 -17.10 -5.22
CA HIS A 121 -3.90 -18.07 -4.34
C HIS A 121 -3.53 -19.52 -4.65
N ARG A 122 -3.31 -19.87 -5.93
CA ARG A 122 -2.91 -21.23 -6.33
C ARG A 122 -1.42 -21.48 -6.29
N SER A 123 -0.56 -20.46 -6.44
CA SER A 123 0.87 -20.70 -6.52
C SER A 123 1.50 -21.09 -5.18
N HIS A 124 0.91 -20.73 -4.04
CA HIS A 124 1.51 -21.02 -2.73
C HIS A 124 0.52 -21.16 -1.54
N PRO A 125 -0.55 -21.97 -1.62
CA PRO A 125 -1.36 -22.28 -0.43
C PRO A 125 -0.52 -22.90 0.70
N GLU A 126 0.59 -23.56 0.36
CA GLU A 126 1.49 -24.22 1.32
C GLU A 126 2.42 -23.26 2.07
N LYS A 127 2.72 -22.06 1.53
CA LYS A 127 3.66 -21.12 2.18
C LYS A 127 2.99 -20.18 3.17
N ILE A 128 1.66 -20.04 3.15
CA ILE A 128 0.92 -19.26 4.15
C ILE A 128 -0.43 -19.93 4.49
N PRO A 129 -0.44 -21.20 4.93
CA PRO A 129 -1.66 -22.01 5.03
C PRO A 129 -2.67 -21.51 6.08
N HIS A 130 -2.22 -20.65 7.00
CA HIS A 130 -3.03 -20.15 8.11
C HIS A 130 -3.50 -18.70 7.95
N MET A 131 -3.35 -18.09 6.76
CA MET A 131 -3.66 -16.67 6.54
C MET A 131 -4.93 -16.49 5.71
N ARG A 132 -5.94 -15.82 6.28
CA ARG A 132 -7.12 -15.39 5.53
C ARG A 132 -6.82 -14.05 4.85
N LEU A 133 -6.90 -14.02 3.53
CA LEU A 133 -6.85 -12.80 2.74
C LEU A 133 -8.26 -12.22 2.61
N THR A 134 -8.46 -10.95 2.96
CA THR A 134 -9.75 -10.23 2.83
C THR A 134 -9.54 -8.84 2.25
N TRP A 135 -10.60 -8.21 1.77
CA TRP A 135 -10.57 -6.81 1.34
C TRP A 135 -10.65 -5.82 2.51
N LEU A 136 -10.14 -4.60 2.33
CA LEU A 136 -10.45 -3.48 3.26
C LEU A 136 -11.95 -3.22 3.33
N ASP A 137 -12.61 -3.38 2.20
CA ASP A 137 -14.04 -3.17 2.03
C ASP A 137 -14.86 -4.07 2.95
N GLU A 138 -14.41 -5.31 3.19
CA GLU A 138 -15.03 -6.24 4.14
C GLU A 138 -14.97 -5.73 5.59
N VAL A 139 -13.99 -4.88 5.91
CA VAL A 139 -13.89 -4.20 7.22
C VAL A 139 -14.50 -2.80 7.20
N LYS A 140 -15.37 -2.50 6.22
CA LYS A 140 -16.13 -1.25 6.06
C LYS A 140 -15.28 -0.01 5.84
N PHE A 141 -14.09 -0.17 5.30
CA PHE A 141 -13.20 0.93 4.96
C PHE A 141 -12.83 0.81 3.47
N PRO A 142 -12.90 1.89 2.69
CA PRO A 142 -12.71 1.82 1.24
C PRO A 142 -11.25 1.53 0.86
N SER A 143 -10.99 0.43 0.16
CA SER A 143 -9.65 0.07 -0.33
C SER A 143 -9.05 1.15 -1.23
N ASP A 144 -9.85 1.66 -2.17
CA ASP A 144 -9.42 2.66 -3.17
C ASP A 144 -9.06 4.02 -2.55
N ALA A 145 -9.65 4.39 -1.41
CA ALA A 145 -9.42 5.68 -0.77
C ALA A 145 -8.45 5.59 0.41
N ASN A 146 -7.87 4.42 0.70
CA ASN A 146 -7.08 4.22 1.90
C ASN A 146 -5.88 5.16 2.02
N GLU A 147 -5.11 5.30 0.95
CA GLU A 147 -3.96 6.21 0.94
C GLU A 147 -4.40 7.67 1.13
N ALA A 148 -5.43 8.12 0.41
CA ALA A 148 -5.95 9.48 0.55
C ALA A 148 -6.47 9.76 1.97
N VAL A 149 -7.18 8.81 2.58
CA VAL A 149 -7.64 8.91 3.97
C VAL A 149 -6.46 8.94 4.94
N SER A 150 -5.40 8.18 4.67
CA SER A 150 -4.19 8.23 5.50
C SER A 150 -3.51 9.59 5.44
N PHE A 151 -3.44 10.24 4.26
CA PHE A 151 -2.93 11.60 4.13
C PHE A 151 -3.80 12.62 4.88
N ALA A 152 -5.13 12.56 4.71
CA ALA A 152 -6.05 13.42 5.44
C ALA A 152 -5.94 13.25 6.97
N TRP A 153 -5.69 12.02 7.43
CA TRP A 153 -5.38 11.76 8.85
C TRP A 153 -4.08 12.47 9.26
N MET A 154 -2.98 12.27 8.52
CA MET A 154 -1.69 12.90 8.82
C MET A 154 -1.78 14.42 8.82
N GLU A 155 -2.57 15.01 7.93
CA GLU A 155 -2.84 16.45 7.89
C GLU A 155 -3.56 16.92 9.16
N MET A 156 -4.60 16.22 9.60
CA MET A 156 -5.29 16.54 10.85
C MET A 156 -4.34 16.46 12.05
N GLU A 157 -3.49 15.43 12.11
CA GLU A 157 -2.47 15.27 13.15
C GLU A 157 -1.45 16.41 13.17
N ALA A 158 -1.05 16.91 11.99
CA ALA A 158 -0.17 18.07 11.86
C ALA A 158 -0.83 19.37 12.39
N ILE A 159 -2.13 19.57 12.15
CA ILE A 159 -2.87 20.74 12.64
C ILE A 159 -2.96 20.76 14.17
N VAL A 160 -3.18 19.59 14.81
CA VAL A 160 -3.25 19.49 16.27
C VAL A 160 -1.89 19.27 16.95
N GLY A 161 -0.80 19.17 16.18
CA GLY A 161 0.56 18.98 16.70
C GLY A 161 0.76 17.63 17.40
N ARG A 162 0.11 16.56 16.92
CA ARG A 162 0.15 15.23 17.53
C ARG A 162 0.97 14.25 16.70
N ARG A 163 1.70 13.35 17.37
CA ARG A 163 2.50 12.31 16.73
C ARG A 163 1.60 11.25 16.09
N LEU A 164 2.08 10.64 15.01
CA LEU A 164 1.53 9.39 14.52
C LEU A 164 1.94 8.21 15.41
N LEU A 165 1.15 7.14 15.33
CA LEU A 165 1.52 5.84 15.89
C LEU A 165 2.64 5.24 15.01
N GLY A 166 3.86 5.20 15.55
CA GLY A 166 5.00 4.61 14.84
C GLY A 166 4.93 3.07 14.86
N PRO A 167 5.27 2.40 13.75
CA PRO A 167 5.39 0.95 13.72
C PRO A 167 6.60 0.47 14.55
N LYS A 168 6.63 -0.83 14.86
CA LYS A 168 7.82 -1.50 15.42
C LYS A 168 8.75 -1.93 14.28
N ARG A 169 10.03 -2.19 14.60
CA ARG A 169 11.10 -2.57 13.65
C ARG A 169 11.44 -1.46 12.65
N VAL A 170 11.60 -0.25 13.17
CA VAL A 170 12.16 0.91 12.48
C VAL A 170 13.42 1.38 13.22
N GLU A 171 14.23 2.22 12.60
CA GLU A 171 15.49 2.71 13.13
C GLU A 171 15.31 3.49 14.44
N THR A 172 14.20 4.20 14.57
CA THR A 172 13.88 4.99 15.76
C THR A 172 12.38 5.06 16.02
N ASP A 173 12.01 5.08 17.30
CA ASP A 173 10.65 5.31 17.77
C ASP A 173 10.45 6.75 18.30
N ILE A 174 11.43 7.64 18.06
CA ILE A 174 11.36 9.04 18.44
C ILE A 174 10.09 9.65 17.85
N PRO A 175 9.22 10.22 18.70
CA PRO A 175 7.98 10.79 18.22
C PRO A 175 8.23 12.00 17.32
N CYS A 176 7.51 12.07 16.20
CA CYS A 176 7.59 13.17 15.25
C CYS A 176 6.19 13.52 14.72
N VAL A 177 5.94 14.82 14.57
CA VAL A 177 4.80 15.35 13.80
C VAL A 177 5.26 15.50 12.36
N VAL A 178 4.58 14.82 11.43
CA VAL A 178 4.97 14.80 10.02
C VAL A 178 4.23 15.88 9.23
N GLY A 179 4.81 16.29 8.11
CA GLY A 179 4.20 17.24 7.18
C GLY A 179 4.75 18.67 7.31
N LYS A 180 4.27 19.54 6.42
CA LYS A 180 4.53 20.98 6.42
C LYS A 180 3.22 21.70 6.18
N ILE A 181 2.99 22.80 6.90
CA ILE A 181 1.77 23.60 6.75
C ILE A 181 2.06 24.74 5.77
N THR A 182 1.33 24.77 4.67
CA THR A 182 1.33 25.89 3.73
C THR A 182 0.13 26.80 4.05
N PRO A 183 0.33 28.05 4.48
CA PRO A 183 -0.77 28.93 4.87
C PRO A 183 -1.72 29.23 3.72
N GLY A 184 -3.02 29.00 3.93
CA GLY A 184 -4.10 29.45 3.05
C GLY A 184 -4.99 30.50 3.73
N ASN A 185 -6.11 30.84 3.09
CA ASN A 185 -7.01 31.91 3.54
C ASN A 185 -7.56 31.73 4.98
N LYS A 186 -7.70 30.48 5.43
CA LYS A 186 -8.21 30.13 6.77
C LYS A 186 -7.13 29.69 7.77
N PHE A 187 -5.86 29.95 7.46
CA PHE A 187 -4.73 29.48 8.27
C PHE A 187 -4.85 29.89 9.74
N GLY A 188 -5.10 31.17 10.02
CA GLY A 188 -5.18 31.65 11.41
C GLY A 188 -6.32 31.00 12.22
N GLU A 189 -7.50 30.85 11.62
CA GLU A 189 -8.66 30.19 12.23
C GLU A 189 -8.36 28.72 12.53
N LEU A 190 -7.84 27.99 11.54
CA LEU A 190 -7.56 26.56 11.64
C LEU A 190 -6.45 26.27 12.66
N MET A 191 -5.37 27.05 12.66
CA MET A 191 -4.29 26.88 13.64
C MET A 191 -4.74 27.22 15.05
N THR A 192 -5.57 28.25 15.23
CA THR A 192 -6.15 28.57 16.55
C THR A 192 -6.97 27.39 17.05
N MET A 193 -7.89 26.86 16.23
CA MET A 193 -8.70 25.68 16.58
C MET A 193 -7.83 24.46 16.91
N GLY A 194 -6.79 24.20 16.12
CA GLY A 194 -5.85 23.09 16.34
C GLY A 194 -5.08 23.21 17.66
N THR A 195 -4.58 24.41 18.00
CA THR A 195 -3.83 24.63 19.25
C THR A 195 -4.70 24.65 20.51
N GLU A 196 -5.99 24.97 20.40
CA GLU A 196 -6.93 24.83 21.51
C GLU A 196 -7.19 23.35 21.85
N PHE A 197 -7.04 22.44 20.87
CA PHE A 197 -7.16 21.01 21.10
C PHE A 197 -6.03 20.51 22.01
N GLY A 198 -6.39 20.03 23.21
CA GLY A 198 -5.41 19.53 24.17
C GLY A 198 -4.61 20.60 24.90
N LYS A 199 -5.09 21.86 24.92
CA LYS A 199 -4.42 23.00 25.59
C LYS A 199 -4.05 22.79 27.06
N SER A 200 -4.78 21.93 27.78
CA SER A 200 -4.47 21.55 29.16
C SER A 200 -3.43 20.42 29.29
N TYR A 201 -3.06 19.78 28.18
CA TYR A 201 -2.09 18.69 28.13
C TYR A 201 -0.66 19.25 28.19
N LYS A 202 0.17 18.66 29.05
CA LYS A 202 1.57 19.05 29.19
C LYS A 202 2.45 18.16 28.31
N GLY A 203 3.18 18.80 27.41
CA GLY A 203 4.06 18.10 26.45
C GLY A 203 3.31 17.69 25.18
N MET A 204 3.90 16.78 24.42
CA MET A 204 3.36 16.37 23.13
C MET A 204 2.22 15.37 23.30
N LEU A 205 1.15 15.56 22.54
CA LEU A 205 -0.03 14.70 22.58
C LEU A 205 0.32 13.23 22.25
N PRO A 206 -0.27 12.26 22.97
CA PRO A 206 -0.03 10.85 22.71
C PRO A 206 -0.65 10.42 21.38
N ALA A 207 -0.06 9.43 20.71
CA ALA A 207 -0.64 8.86 19.50
C ALA A 207 -2.06 8.31 19.74
N VAL A 208 -2.92 8.42 18.72
CA VAL A 208 -4.25 7.80 18.74
C VAL A 208 -4.12 6.29 18.87
N LYS A 209 -4.92 5.69 19.75
CA LYS A 209 -4.89 4.25 20.05
C LYS A 209 -6.09 3.47 19.50
N SER A 210 -7.14 4.16 19.10
CA SER A 210 -8.39 3.56 18.63
C SER A 210 -9.06 4.44 17.60
N LEU A 211 -9.64 3.80 16.58
CA LEU A 211 -10.45 4.42 15.54
C LEU A 211 -11.84 3.80 15.58
N GLN A 212 -12.87 4.65 15.54
CA GLN A 212 -14.25 4.23 15.36
C GLN A 212 -14.77 4.74 14.03
N ILE A 213 -15.30 3.84 13.21
CA ILE A 213 -15.94 4.18 11.93
C ILE A 213 -17.44 4.34 12.18
N GLU A 214 -17.94 5.57 12.16
CA GLU A 214 -19.35 5.88 12.48
C GLU A 214 -20.31 5.49 11.35
N LYS A 215 -19.98 5.89 10.12
CA LYS A 215 -20.69 5.48 8.90
C LYS A 215 -19.72 4.68 8.07
N GLY A 216 -19.85 3.35 8.15
CA GLY A 216 -19.04 2.43 7.35
C GLY A 216 -19.21 2.69 5.85
N TRP A 217 -18.21 2.30 5.07
CA TRP A 217 -18.29 2.36 3.62
C TRP A 217 -19.52 1.59 3.11
N THR A 218 -20.31 2.24 2.26
CA THR A 218 -21.62 1.74 1.78
C THR A 218 -21.51 0.97 0.46
N GLY A 219 -20.31 0.70 -0.03
CA GLY A 219 -20.11 -0.04 -1.29
C GLY A 219 -20.08 0.82 -2.54
N LYS A 220 -20.28 2.14 -2.45
CA LYS A 220 -20.18 3.05 -3.60
C LYS A 220 -18.73 3.48 -3.81
N THR A 221 -18.18 3.18 -4.96
CA THR A 221 -16.83 3.60 -5.36
C THR A 221 -16.79 5.11 -5.61
N VAL A 222 -15.62 5.74 -5.42
CA VAL A 222 -15.40 7.17 -5.74
C VAL A 222 -15.69 7.45 -7.22
N HIS A 223 -15.59 6.45 -8.11
CA HIS A 223 -15.94 6.56 -9.52
C HIS A 223 -17.46 6.64 -9.80
N ASP A 224 -18.33 6.29 -8.85
CA ASP A 224 -19.78 6.53 -8.94
C ASP A 224 -20.17 7.91 -8.40
N TYR A 225 -19.21 8.64 -7.84
CA TYR A 225 -19.39 10.01 -7.40
C TYR A 225 -19.30 10.91 -8.63
N VAL A 226 -20.44 11.17 -9.27
CA VAL A 226 -20.57 12.31 -10.17
C VAL A 226 -20.38 13.57 -9.32
N PRO A 227 -19.31 14.35 -9.50
CA PRO A 227 -19.16 15.59 -8.76
C PRO A 227 -20.35 16.47 -9.13
N THR A 228 -21.18 16.85 -8.15
CA THR A 228 -22.20 17.88 -8.33
C THR A 228 -21.59 19.29 -8.41
N CYS A 229 -20.28 19.38 -8.67
CA CYS A 229 -19.60 20.64 -8.86
C CYS A 229 -20.21 21.31 -10.09
N PRO A 230 -20.79 22.52 -9.98
CA PRO A 230 -21.11 23.29 -11.17
C PRO A 230 -19.81 23.40 -11.97
N GLY A 231 -19.87 22.98 -13.24
CA GLY A 231 -18.70 22.98 -14.12
C GLY A 231 -17.98 24.34 -14.08
N PRO A 232 -16.68 24.39 -14.42
CA PRO A 232 -15.96 25.64 -14.46
C PRO A 232 -16.76 26.65 -15.29
N LYS A 233 -17.14 27.77 -14.66
CA LYS A 233 -17.67 28.90 -15.42
C LYS A 233 -16.59 29.26 -16.43
N PRO A 234 -16.92 29.40 -17.72
CA PRO A 234 -15.93 29.83 -18.70
C PRO A 234 -15.37 31.17 -18.22
N PHE A 235 -14.07 31.21 -17.96
CA PHE A 235 -13.32 32.44 -17.96
C PHE A 235 -13.18 32.83 -19.41
N TRP A 236 -14.14 33.60 -19.93
CA TRP A 236 -14.03 34.70 -20.91
C TRP A 236 -15.36 35.45 -20.90
#